data_AF-A0A8T1QP17-F1
#
_entry.id   AF-A0A8T1QP17-F1
#
_cell.length_a   1.000
_cell.length_b   1.000
_cell.length_c   1.000
_cell.angle_alpha   90.00
_cell.angle_beta   90.00
_cell.angle_gamma   90.00
#
_symmetry.space_group_name_H-M   'P 1'
#
loop_
_entity.id
_entity.type
_entity.pdbx_description
1 polymer ?
#
loop_
_entity_poly.entity_id
_entity_poly.type
_entity_poly.pdbx_seq_one_letter_code
_entity_poly.pdbx_strand_id
1 'polypeptide(L)'
;MTGNANLPKLLKLLLWLSRLLSWYRKAQPELWSLPIDVLAILPIPQVLLPIIFSKLRGSESLNKRKVLTAVLLFQYLPRAILIHLFAVQLRKAFSKEVQDGRPCKRLIAVKAGLNLFMYIAASHILGGFWYFFSIERETACWHLACENHIECNRSSFDCNDRSVGNYTFLNDYCPIQTPNTTAFDFGIFQVALQSGTVASMDIPRKIMYCFWWGLRNLSSFGSNLQTSTHFWENCFAVLTSISGLLLFMYFLGRLQMYMQWEGQRQLQEAQREQEAQREQQTRQLRASSLASRIRSLIFPCLLEEGFSYFSAYPYYRKCHFFKVWLNIS
;
A
#
# COMPACT_ATOMS: atom_id res chain seq x y z
N MET A 1 -4.67 20.12 -38.11
CA MET A 1 -3.34 19.57 -38.41
C MET A 1 -3.19 18.29 -37.60
N THR A 2 -3.34 17.16 -38.28
CA THR A 2 -3.48 15.80 -37.72
C THR A 2 -2.13 15.27 -37.21
N GLY A 3 -2.14 14.82 -35.95
CA GLY A 3 -1.02 14.16 -35.32
C GLY A 3 -0.71 12.82 -35.99
N ASN A 4 0.56 12.65 -36.38
CA ASN A 4 1.09 11.33 -36.66
C ASN A 4 2.61 11.32 -36.42
N ALA A 5 3.01 11.22 -35.16
CA ALA A 5 4.37 10.84 -34.82
C ALA A 5 4.37 10.12 -33.48
N ASN A 6 4.84 8.87 -33.49
CA ASN A 6 5.35 8.08 -32.35
C ASN A 6 4.57 6.84 -31.89
N LEU A 7 3.39 6.52 -32.43
CA LEU A 7 2.73 5.23 -32.16
C LEU A 7 3.63 4.01 -32.45
N PRO A 8 4.40 3.95 -33.57
CA PRO A 8 5.28 2.79 -33.84
C PRO A 8 6.54 2.76 -32.96
N LYS A 9 6.99 3.89 -32.40
CA LYS A 9 8.16 3.94 -31.50
C LYS A 9 7.79 3.45 -30.11
N LEU A 10 6.62 3.85 -29.60
CA LEU A 10 6.09 3.37 -28.33
C LEU A 10 5.82 1.86 -28.38
N LEU A 11 5.23 1.35 -29.47
CA LEU A 11 4.99 -0.07 -29.65
C LEU A 11 6.30 -0.88 -29.69
N LYS A 12 7.34 -0.37 -30.38
CA LYS A 12 8.67 -0.99 -30.39
C LYS A 12 9.33 -0.98 -29.02
N LEU A 13 9.18 0.10 -28.25
CA LEU A 13 9.67 0.20 -26.87
C LEU A 13 8.96 -0.82 -25.96
N LEU A 14 7.63 -0.93 -26.07
CA LEU A 14 6.82 -1.88 -25.30
C LEU A 14 7.17 -3.33 -25.66
N LEU A 15 7.35 -3.63 -26.95
CA LEU A 15 7.78 -4.95 -27.41
C LEU A 15 9.19 -5.28 -26.94
N TRP A 16 10.12 -4.32 -26.99
CA TRP A 16 11.48 -4.51 -26.49
C TRP A 16 11.49 -4.74 -24.98
N LEU A 17 10.73 -3.96 -24.21
CA LEU A 17 10.54 -4.16 -22.77
C LEU A 17 9.93 -5.53 -22.47
N SER A 18 8.94 -5.98 -23.25
CA SER A 18 8.33 -7.30 -23.09
C SER A 18 9.32 -8.45 -23.34
N ARG A 19 10.20 -8.31 -24.33
CA ARG A 19 11.25 -9.28 -24.66
C ARG A 19 12.35 -9.28 -23.61
N LEU A 20 12.74 -8.11 -23.12
CA LEU A 20 13.71 -7.95 -22.03
C LEU A 20 13.18 -8.60 -20.74
N LEU A 21 11.92 -8.35 -20.40
CA LEU A 21 11.23 -8.97 -19.25
C LEU A 21 11.11 -10.49 -19.40
N SER A 22 10.83 -10.97 -20.61
CA SER A 22 10.74 -12.41 -20.92
C SER A 22 12.10 -13.10 -20.79
N TRP A 23 13.15 -12.49 -21.33
CA TRP A 23 14.52 -12.98 -21.23
C TRP A 23 15.02 -12.96 -19.79
N TYR A 24 14.81 -11.86 -19.06
CA TYR A 24 15.16 -11.74 -17.65
C TYR A 24 14.47 -12.79 -16.79
N ARG A 25 13.17 -13.05 -17.02
CA ARG A 25 12.41 -14.11 -16.34
C ARG A 25 12.95 -15.51 -16.60
N LYS A 26 13.58 -15.74 -17.76
CA LYS A 26 14.11 -17.05 -18.18
C LYS A 26 15.56 -17.27 -17.72
N ALA A 27 16.26 -16.19 -17.37
CA ALA A 27 17.70 -16.19 -17.05
C ALA A 27 18.03 -16.16 -15.55
N GLN A 28 17.05 -16.23 -14.63
CA GLN A 28 17.33 -16.23 -13.17
C GLN A 28 17.50 -17.67 -12.62
N PRO A 29 18.72 -18.08 -12.19
CA PRO A 29 18.91 -19.25 -11.34
C PRO A 29 18.58 -18.90 -9.89
N GLU A 30 17.92 -19.81 -9.17
CA GLU A 30 17.32 -19.58 -7.84
C GLU A 30 18.29 -19.17 -6.71
N LEU A 31 19.62 -19.25 -6.92
CA LEU A 31 20.62 -19.02 -5.88
C LEU A 31 21.25 -17.61 -5.88
N TRP A 32 21.12 -16.84 -6.98
CA TRP A 32 21.68 -15.48 -7.11
C TRP A 32 20.66 -14.35 -6.89
N SER A 33 19.40 -14.68 -6.59
CA SER A 33 18.29 -13.74 -6.40
C SER A 33 18.49 -12.85 -5.17
N LEU A 34 18.85 -13.41 -4.02
CA LEU A 34 18.93 -12.69 -2.74
C LEU A 34 19.87 -11.47 -2.77
N PRO A 35 21.15 -11.56 -3.20
CA PRO A 35 22.02 -10.39 -3.21
C PRO A 35 21.64 -9.36 -4.28
N ILE A 36 21.10 -9.79 -5.43
CA ILE A 36 20.65 -8.87 -6.49
C ILE A 36 19.35 -8.16 -6.07
N ASP A 37 18.43 -8.86 -5.42
CA ASP A 37 17.20 -8.30 -4.87
C ASP A 37 17.50 -7.34 -3.70
N VAL A 38 18.44 -7.67 -2.83
CA VAL A 38 18.94 -6.77 -1.76
C VAL A 38 19.66 -5.55 -2.33
N LEU A 39 20.49 -5.72 -3.37
CA LEU A 39 21.19 -4.62 -4.04
C LEU A 39 20.22 -3.72 -4.83
N ALA A 40 19.14 -4.28 -5.37
CA ALA A 40 18.07 -3.56 -6.05
C ALA A 40 17.20 -2.74 -5.08
N ILE A 41 17.01 -3.23 -3.84
CA ILE A 41 16.36 -2.53 -2.73
C ILE A 41 17.28 -1.45 -2.13
N LEU A 42 18.61 -1.63 -2.22
CA LEU A 42 19.59 -0.72 -1.66
C LEU A 42 19.41 0.70 -2.24
N PRO A 43 19.45 1.76 -1.41
CA PRO A 43 19.19 3.13 -1.85
C PRO A 43 20.33 3.75 -2.65
N ILE A 44 21.03 2.97 -3.48
CA ILE A 44 22.20 3.41 -4.25
C ILE A 44 21.90 4.68 -5.07
N PRO A 45 20.77 4.79 -5.80
CA PRO A 45 20.40 6.04 -6.47
C PRO A 45 20.15 7.19 -5.49
N GLN A 46 19.56 6.94 -4.32
CA GLN A 46 19.29 7.97 -3.30
C GLN A 46 20.57 8.48 -2.61
N VAL A 47 21.61 7.65 -2.51
CA VAL A 47 22.93 8.02 -1.96
C VAL A 47 23.82 8.69 -3.02
N LEU A 48 23.78 8.21 -4.27
CA LEU A 48 24.55 8.81 -5.38
C LEU A 48 23.99 10.18 -5.79
N LEU A 49 22.69 10.39 -5.57
CA LEU A 49 21.94 11.59 -5.92
C LEU A 49 22.55 12.90 -5.39
N PRO A 50 22.74 13.09 -4.07
CA PRO A 50 23.37 14.30 -3.54
C PRO A 50 24.83 14.45 -3.98
N ILE A 51 25.53 13.34 -4.24
CA ILE A 51 26.93 13.34 -4.72
C ILE A 51 27.01 13.83 -6.17
N ILE A 52 26.07 13.43 -7.03
CA ILE A 52 26.00 13.90 -8.42
C ILE A 52 25.50 15.36 -8.46
N PHE A 53 24.49 15.71 -7.64
CA PHE A 53 23.98 17.08 -7.55
C PHE A 53 25.04 18.07 -7.07
N SER A 54 25.83 17.70 -6.05
CA SER A 54 26.94 18.52 -5.56
C SER A 54 28.05 18.70 -6.60
N LYS A 55 28.32 17.70 -7.44
CA LYS A 55 29.27 17.80 -8.57
C LYS A 55 28.77 18.62 -9.76
N LEU A 56 27.46 18.79 -9.92
CA LEU A 56 26.85 19.50 -11.07
C LEU A 56 26.60 21.00 -10.82
N ARG A 57 27.15 21.58 -9.75
CA ARG A 57 26.98 23.00 -9.36
C ARG A 57 27.52 23.94 -10.47
N GLY A 58 26.66 24.78 -11.07
CA GLY A 58 26.95 25.68 -12.21
C GLY A 58 25.83 25.84 -13.27
N SER A 59 25.87 26.93 -14.05
CA SER A 59 24.83 27.43 -14.98
C SER A 59 24.70 26.60 -16.26
N GLU A 60 25.81 26.02 -16.73
CA GLU A 60 25.93 25.12 -17.89
C GLU A 60 25.15 23.78 -17.74
N SER A 61 24.51 23.52 -16.59
CA SER A 61 23.97 22.20 -16.26
C SER A 61 22.48 22.15 -15.89
N LEU A 62 21.71 23.23 -15.96
CA LEU A 62 20.27 23.23 -15.61
C LEU A 62 19.49 22.16 -16.39
N ASN A 63 19.66 22.09 -17.72
CA ASN A 63 19.03 21.04 -18.53
C ASN A 63 19.54 19.63 -18.17
N LYS A 64 20.83 19.49 -17.83
CA LYS A 64 21.40 18.20 -17.40
C LYS A 64 20.83 17.76 -16.04
N ARG A 65 20.60 18.69 -15.10
CA ARG A 65 19.96 18.43 -13.80
C ARG A 65 18.47 18.12 -13.95
N LYS A 66 17.75 18.81 -14.84
CA LYS A 66 16.35 18.49 -15.18
C LYS A 66 16.23 17.08 -15.76
N VAL A 67 17.08 16.74 -16.73
CA VAL A 67 17.12 15.40 -17.34
C VAL A 67 17.52 14.35 -16.29
N LEU A 68 18.53 14.62 -15.47
CA LEU A 68 18.96 13.69 -14.41
C LEU A 68 17.84 13.47 -13.38
N THR A 69 17.16 14.53 -12.94
CA THR A 69 16.06 14.45 -11.97
C THR A 69 14.86 13.71 -12.57
N ALA A 70 14.52 14.01 -13.83
CA ALA A 70 13.51 13.25 -14.56
C ALA A 70 13.91 11.77 -14.66
N VAL A 71 15.13 11.46 -15.07
CA VAL A 71 15.65 10.08 -15.16
C VAL A 71 15.54 9.36 -13.82
N LEU A 72 15.84 10.02 -12.71
CA LEU A 72 15.76 9.43 -11.37
C LEU A 72 14.31 9.19 -10.91
N LEU A 73 13.39 10.11 -11.22
CA LEU A 73 11.96 9.90 -11.01
C LEU A 73 11.42 8.76 -11.89
N PHE A 74 11.87 8.69 -13.15
CA PHE A 74 11.57 7.59 -14.06
C PHE A 74 12.19 6.26 -13.61
N GLN A 75 13.36 6.28 -12.94
CA GLN A 75 14.02 5.09 -12.39
C GLN A 75 13.26 4.46 -11.22
N TYR A 76 12.31 5.20 -10.63
CA TYR A 76 11.37 4.66 -9.65
C TYR A 76 10.36 3.68 -10.27
N LEU A 77 10.04 3.81 -11.57
CA LEU A 77 9.14 2.89 -12.27
C LEU A 77 9.75 1.47 -12.42
N PRO A 78 10.99 1.29 -12.95
CA PRO A 78 11.68 0.00 -12.92
C PRO A 78 11.76 -0.60 -11.51
N ARG A 79 12.03 0.20 -10.48
CA ARG A 79 12.06 -0.26 -9.08
C ARG A 79 10.71 -0.75 -8.60
N ALA A 80 9.64 -0.01 -8.85
CA ALA A 80 8.28 -0.42 -8.51
C ALA A 80 7.87 -1.69 -9.26
N ILE A 81 8.25 -1.83 -10.54
CA ILE A 81 8.02 -3.03 -11.34
C ILE A 81 8.80 -4.22 -10.77
N LEU A 82 10.07 -4.05 -10.39
CA LEU A 82 10.88 -5.11 -9.80
C LEU A 82 10.32 -5.56 -8.44
N ILE A 83 9.89 -4.63 -7.59
CA ILE A 83 9.22 -4.95 -6.33
C ILE A 83 7.91 -5.70 -6.60
N HIS A 84 7.13 -5.28 -7.60
CA HIS A 84 5.92 -6.01 -8.01
C HIS A 84 6.24 -7.43 -8.53
N LEU A 85 7.29 -7.59 -9.32
CA LEU A 85 7.71 -8.90 -9.83
C LEU A 85 8.18 -9.81 -8.69
N PHE A 86 8.99 -9.29 -7.77
CA PHE A 86 9.40 -10.00 -6.57
C PHE A 86 8.19 -10.41 -5.70
N ALA A 87 7.24 -9.50 -5.54
CA ALA A 87 5.96 -9.76 -4.88
C ALA A 87 5.14 -10.86 -5.57
N VAL A 88 5.15 -10.92 -6.90
CA VAL A 88 4.52 -12.01 -7.67
C VAL A 88 5.28 -13.32 -7.49
N GLN A 89 6.61 -13.30 -7.43
CA GLN A 89 7.41 -14.49 -7.16
C GLN A 89 7.16 -15.04 -5.75
N LEU A 90 7.14 -14.18 -4.73
CA LEU A 90 6.73 -14.53 -3.37
C LEU A 90 5.34 -15.15 -3.33
N ARG A 91 4.37 -14.57 -4.03
CA ARG A 91 3.02 -15.17 -4.14
C ARG A 91 3.05 -16.56 -4.74
N LYS A 92 3.90 -16.81 -5.75
CA LYS A 92 4.03 -18.15 -6.37
C LYS A 92 4.68 -19.14 -5.41
N ALA A 93 5.71 -18.73 -4.67
CA ALA A 93 6.36 -19.56 -3.66
C ALA A 93 5.36 -19.95 -2.56
N PHE A 94 4.64 -18.99 -1.99
CA PHE A 94 3.59 -19.25 -0.99
C PHE A 94 2.39 -20.02 -1.56
N SER A 95 2.11 -19.92 -2.87
CA SER A 95 1.01 -20.66 -3.50
C SER A 95 1.36 -22.13 -3.75
N LYS A 96 2.64 -22.49 -3.92
CA LYS A 96 3.09 -23.89 -4.00
C LYS A 96 2.96 -24.62 -2.65
N GLU A 97 2.95 -23.87 -1.56
CA GLU A 97 2.80 -24.38 -0.19
C GLU A 97 1.32 -24.57 0.22
N VAL A 98 0.37 -24.16 -0.63
CA VAL A 98 -1.08 -24.34 -0.40
C VAL A 98 -1.44 -25.79 -0.72
N GLN A 99 -1.36 -26.68 0.29
CA GLN A 99 -1.67 -28.11 0.14
C GLN A 99 -3.18 -28.43 0.01
N ASP A 100 -4.11 -27.54 0.40
CA ASP A 100 -5.54 -27.90 0.54
C ASP A 100 -6.53 -27.04 -0.26
N GLY A 101 -6.10 -26.32 -1.31
CA GLY A 101 -6.99 -25.47 -2.11
C GLY A 101 -7.58 -24.24 -1.38
N ARG A 102 -7.25 -24.04 -0.10
CA ARG A 102 -7.63 -22.86 0.70
C ARG A 102 -6.48 -21.85 0.73
N PRO A 103 -6.71 -20.58 0.31
CA PRO A 103 -5.66 -19.57 0.42
C PRO A 103 -5.30 -19.34 1.89
N CYS A 104 -4.02 -19.57 2.24
CA CYS A 104 -3.51 -19.38 3.59
C CYS A 104 -3.61 -17.91 4.03
N LYS A 105 -3.94 -17.65 5.30
CA LYS A 105 -4.00 -16.31 5.91
C LYS A 105 -2.78 -15.45 5.54
N ARG A 106 -1.59 -16.07 5.59
CA ARG A 106 -0.30 -15.43 5.32
C ARG A 106 -0.22 -14.93 3.86
N LEU A 107 -0.69 -15.72 2.90
CA LEU A 107 -0.71 -15.34 1.48
C LEU A 107 -1.64 -14.14 1.22
N ILE A 108 -2.79 -14.09 1.90
CA ILE A 108 -3.75 -13.00 1.72
C ILE A 108 -3.28 -11.72 2.42
N ALA A 109 -2.70 -11.83 3.62
CA ALA A 109 -2.07 -10.71 4.31
C ALA A 109 -0.90 -10.12 3.49
N VAL A 110 -0.04 -10.97 2.92
CA VAL A 110 1.03 -10.53 2.01
C VAL A 110 0.44 -9.83 0.77
N LYS A 111 -0.63 -10.37 0.17
CA LYS A 111 -1.32 -9.70 -0.95
C LYS A 111 -1.85 -8.32 -0.57
N ALA A 112 -2.49 -8.19 0.60
CA ALA A 112 -3.01 -6.92 1.10
C ALA A 112 -1.90 -5.91 1.38
N GLY A 113 -0.83 -6.32 2.08
CA GLY A 113 0.31 -5.47 2.37
C GLY A 113 1.03 -4.98 1.12
N LEU A 114 1.21 -5.84 0.11
CA LEU A 114 1.81 -5.47 -1.17
C LEU A 114 0.95 -4.46 -1.95
N ASN A 115 -0.37 -4.61 -1.88
CA ASN A 115 -1.31 -3.69 -2.52
C ASN A 115 -1.24 -2.30 -1.88
N LEU A 116 -1.23 -2.24 -0.55
CA LEU A 116 -1.05 -1.01 0.20
C LEU A 116 0.31 -0.37 -0.09
N PHE A 117 1.38 -1.16 -0.11
CA PHE A 117 2.72 -0.68 -0.42
C PHE A 117 2.80 0.01 -1.79
N MET A 118 2.20 -0.59 -2.83
CA MET A 118 2.16 0.04 -4.16
C MET A 118 1.40 1.38 -4.15
N TYR A 119 0.32 1.47 -3.39
CA TYR A 119 -0.45 2.71 -3.24
C TYR A 119 0.35 3.81 -2.53
N ILE A 120 1.06 3.46 -1.45
CA ILE A 120 1.96 4.38 -0.74
C ILE A 120 3.11 4.83 -1.65
N ALA A 121 3.72 3.90 -2.39
CA ALA A 121 4.79 4.21 -3.32
C ALA A 121 4.32 5.16 -4.43
N ALA A 122 3.16 4.90 -5.04
CA ALA A 122 2.57 5.79 -6.05
C ALA A 122 2.30 7.19 -5.49
N SER A 123 1.82 7.29 -4.25
CA SER A 123 1.60 8.56 -3.55
C SER A 123 2.88 9.34 -3.36
N HIS A 124 3.96 8.66 -2.97
CA HIS A 124 5.27 9.28 -2.80
C HIS A 124 5.86 9.76 -4.13
N ILE A 125 5.77 8.95 -5.20
CA ILE A 125 6.21 9.31 -6.55
C ILE A 125 5.46 10.55 -7.05
N LEU A 126 4.14 10.57 -6.90
CA LEU A 126 3.31 11.69 -7.33
C LEU A 126 3.68 12.97 -6.58
N GLY A 127 3.88 12.88 -5.27
CA GLY A 127 4.38 13.99 -4.44
C GLY A 127 5.74 14.50 -4.90
N GLY A 128 6.65 13.60 -5.29
CA GLY A 128 7.96 13.95 -5.84
C GLY A 128 7.88 14.69 -7.18
N PHE A 129 7.00 14.25 -8.09
CA PHE A 129 6.74 14.96 -9.34
C PHE A 129 6.15 16.34 -9.11
N TRP A 130 5.20 16.45 -8.17
CA TRP A 130 4.63 17.74 -7.79
C TRP A 130 5.70 18.70 -7.27
N TYR A 131 6.55 18.25 -6.34
CA TYR A 131 7.69 19.04 -5.84
C TYR A 131 8.64 19.50 -6.96
N PHE A 132 9.02 18.58 -7.84
CA PHE A 132 9.91 18.89 -8.96
C PHE A 132 9.28 19.92 -9.91
N PHE A 133 8.02 19.74 -10.27
CA PHE A 133 7.31 20.68 -11.14
C PHE A 133 7.05 22.03 -10.47
N SER A 134 6.91 22.10 -9.14
CA SER A 134 6.89 23.37 -8.42
C SER A 134 8.17 24.17 -8.62
N ILE A 135 9.34 23.53 -8.48
CA ILE A 135 10.64 24.18 -8.75
C ILE A 135 10.74 24.63 -10.21
N GLU A 136 10.34 23.77 -11.15
CA GLU A 136 10.38 24.10 -12.57
C GLU A 136 9.49 25.31 -12.92
N ARG A 137 8.30 25.40 -12.30
CA ARG A 137 7.37 26.52 -12.51
C ARG A 137 7.86 27.80 -11.87
N GLU A 138 8.42 27.74 -10.67
CA GLU A 138 9.08 28.89 -10.01
C GLU A 138 10.26 29.40 -10.84
N THR A 139 11.12 28.50 -11.30
CA THR A 139 12.28 28.83 -12.14
C THR A 139 11.83 29.42 -13.49
N ALA A 140 10.76 28.91 -14.10
CA ALA A 140 10.20 29.47 -15.33
C ALA A 140 9.69 30.90 -15.12
N CYS A 141 9.05 31.17 -13.97
CA CYS A 141 8.63 32.53 -13.62
C CYS A 141 9.84 33.46 -13.47
N TRP A 142 10.89 33.02 -12.74
CA TRP A 142 12.10 33.83 -12.57
C TRP A 142 12.79 34.15 -13.89
N HIS A 143 12.85 33.20 -14.83
CA HIS A 143 13.38 33.45 -16.16
C HIS A 143 12.55 34.47 -16.94
N LEU A 144 11.22 34.39 -16.88
CA LEU A 144 10.33 35.36 -17.52
C LEU A 144 10.48 36.76 -16.91
N ALA A 145 10.55 36.86 -15.59
CA ALA A 145 10.79 38.13 -14.89
C ALA A 145 12.13 38.75 -15.28
N CYS A 146 13.16 37.91 -15.40
CA CYS A 146 14.51 38.32 -15.77
C CYS A 146 14.60 38.83 -17.22
N GLU A 147 13.90 38.20 -18.16
CA GLU A 147 13.80 38.70 -19.55
C GLU A 147 13.22 40.12 -19.62
N ASN A 148 12.33 40.46 -18.69
CA ASN A 148 11.66 41.76 -18.64
C ASN A 148 12.41 42.82 -17.82
N HIS A 149 13.57 42.48 -17.21
CA HIS A 149 14.33 43.40 -16.37
C HIS A 149 15.71 43.71 -16.95
N ILE A 150 15.99 45.00 -17.15
CA ILE A 150 17.16 45.52 -17.89
C ILE A 150 18.52 45.06 -17.33
N GLU A 151 18.63 44.86 -16.01
CA GLU A 151 19.88 44.47 -15.33
C GLU A 151 19.92 42.98 -14.92
N CYS A 152 18.97 42.16 -15.39
CA CYS A 152 18.94 40.75 -15.02
C CYS A 152 19.63 39.88 -16.07
N ASN A 153 20.70 39.18 -15.67
CA ASN A 153 21.29 38.11 -16.47
C ASN A 153 20.71 36.76 -16.01
N ARG A 154 20.38 35.88 -16.95
CA ARG A 154 19.93 34.51 -16.62
C ARG A 154 20.97 33.72 -15.83
N SER A 155 22.26 34.06 -15.95
CA SER A 155 23.33 33.44 -15.13
C SER A 155 23.22 33.77 -13.65
N SER A 156 22.55 34.87 -13.30
CA SER A 156 22.42 35.35 -11.91
C SER A 156 21.62 34.42 -11.00
N PHE A 157 20.86 33.48 -11.57
CA PHE A 157 20.18 32.42 -10.81
C PHE A 157 21.05 31.17 -10.58
N ASP A 158 22.30 31.18 -11.02
CA ASP A 158 23.23 30.08 -10.76
C ASP A 158 23.97 30.26 -9.43
N CYS A 159 24.06 29.17 -8.66
CA CYS A 159 24.72 29.16 -7.35
C CYS A 159 26.24 29.38 -7.40
N ASN A 160 26.85 29.43 -8.59
CA ASN A 160 28.28 29.76 -8.77
C ASN A 160 28.49 31.23 -9.14
N ASP A 161 27.45 31.95 -9.55
CA ASP A 161 27.53 33.37 -9.83
C ASP A 161 27.55 34.12 -8.46
N ARG A 162 28.59 34.92 -8.24
CA ARG A 162 28.75 35.70 -7.00
C ARG A 162 28.07 37.07 -7.09
N SER A 163 27.27 37.30 -8.13
CA SER A 163 26.51 38.54 -8.30
C SER A 163 25.49 38.70 -7.17
N VAL A 164 25.81 39.55 -6.20
CA VAL A 164 24.87 40.05 -5.19
C VAL A 164 24.00 41.11 -5.85
N GLY A 165 23.02 40.67 -6.64
CA GLY A 165 22.02 41.53 -7.26
C GLY A 165 20.81 41.76 -6.34
N ASN A 166 20.10 42.86 -6.54
CA ASN A 166 18.80 43.08 -5.89
C ASN A 166 17.70 42.37 -6.69
N TYR A 167 17.20 41.24 -6.18
CA TYR A 167 16.17 40.44 -6.85
C TYR A 167 14.75 40.72 -6.34
N THR A 168 14.51 41.85 -5.67
CA THR A 168 13.17 42.20 -5.15
C THR A 168 12.09 42.20 -6.23
N PHE A 169 12.46 42.52 -7.47
CA PHE A 169 11.54 42.49 -8.63
C PHE A 169 10.89 41.12 -8.85
N LEU A 170 11.54 40.02 -8.44
CA LEU A 170 10.95 38.68 -8.55
C LEU A 170 9.65 38.58 -7.75
N ASN A 171 9.51 39.29 -6.63
CA ASN A 171 8.27 39.25 -5.86
C ASN A 171 7.10 39.92 -6.60
N ASP A 172 7.39 40.88 -7.47
CA ASP A 172 6.37 41.58 -8.26
C ASP A 172 5.90 40.74 -9.45
N TYR A 173 6.85 40.08 -10.14
CA TYR A 173 6.56 39.22 -11.30
C TYR A 173 6.12 37.80 -10.90
N CYS A 174 6.62 37.28 -9.78
CA CYS A 174 6.41 35.92 -9.30
C CYS A 174 5.82 35.91 -7.88
N PRO A 175 4.60 36.42 -7.69
CA PRO A 175 4.03 36.61 -6.36
C PRO A 175 3.57 35.28 -5.74
N ILE A 176 4.34 34.79 -4.76
CA ILE A 176 4.05 33.53 -4.05
C ILE A 176 3.08 33.75 -2.87
N GLN A 177 3.29 34.79 -2.05
CA GLN A 177 2.47 34.98 -0.83
C GLN A 177 1.06 35.47 -1.14
N THR A 178 0.94 36.45 -2.04
CA THR A 178 -0.32 37.02 -2.50
C THR A 178 -0.51 36.67 -3.97
N PRO A 179 -1.09 35.50 -4.29
CA PRO A 179 -1.18 35.03 -5.68
C PRO A 179 -1.85 36.08 -6.55
N ASN A 180 -1.18 36.49 -7.61
CA ASN A 180 -1.76 37.34 -8.65
C ASN A 180 -1.71 36.58 -9.97
N THR A 181 -2.85 36.00 -10.34
CA THR A 181 -3.00 35.19 -11.57
C THR A 181 -2.81 36.01 -12.84
N THR A 182 -2.85 37.36 -12.76
CA THR A 182 -2.54 38.23 -13.89
C THR A 182 -1.03 38.42 -14.11
N ALA A 183 -0.21 38.28 -13.06
CA ALA A 183 1.24 38.38 -13.14
C ALA A 183 1.86 37.03 -13.54
N PHE A 184 1.59 35.99 -12.75
CA PHE A 184 1.97 34.62 -13.07
C PHE A 184 1.12 33.63 -12.27
N ASP A 185 0.45 32.71 -12.98
CA ASP A 185 -0.35 31.67 -12.35
C ASP A 185 0.46 30.39 -12.14
N PHE A 186 0.67 30.03 -10.87
CA PHE A 186 1.32 28.78 -10.47
C PHE A 186 0.34 27.60 -10.33
N GLY A 187 -0.97 27.85 -10.33
CA GLY A 187 -2.02 26.84 -10.21
C GLY A 187 -1.77 25.84 -9.08
N ILE A 188 -1.74 24.55 -9.40
CA ILE A 188 -1.56 23.46 -8.41
C ILE A 188 -0.23 23.51 -7.65
N PHE A 189 0.75 24.25 -8.16
CA PHE A 189 2.08 24.37 -7.55
C PHE A 189 2.15 25.50 -6.52
N GLN A 190 1.17 26.42 -6.50
CA GLN A 190 1.10 27.54 -5.56
C GLN A 190 1.25 27.08 -4.10
N VAL A 191 0.55 25.99 -3.74
CA VAL A 191 0.54 25.44 -2.38
C VAL A 191 1.93 24.97 -1.94
N ALA A 192 2.74 24.43 -2.85
CA ALA A 192 4.12 24.01 -2.53
C ALA A 192 5.02 25.21 -2.22
N LEU A 193 4.83 26.30 -2.97
CA LEU A 193 5.61 27.53 -2.84
C LEU A 193 5.23 28.29 -1.57
N GLN A 194 3.93 28.47 -1.32
CA GLN A 194 3.39 29.14 -0.13
C GLN A 194 3.73 28.43 1.17
N SER A 195 3.73 27.10 1.17
CA SER A 195 4.12 26.32 2.36
C SER A 195 5.61 26.44 2.70
N GLY A 196 6.42 27.07 1.85
CA GLY A 196 7.87 27.15 2.01
C GLY A 196 8.57 25.80 1.84
N THR A 197 7.86 24.76 1.38
CA THR A 197 8.40 23.42 1.21
C THR A 197 9.51 23.39 0.16
N VAL A 198 9.38 24.18 -0.90
CA VAL A 198 10.41 24.31 -1.93
C VAL A 198 11.69 24.93 -1.36
N ALA A 199 11.55 26.02 -0.60
CA ALA A 199 12.66 26.82 -0.04
C ALA A 199 13.31 26.23 1.22
N SER A 200 12.62 25.37 1.97
CA SER A 200 13.12 24.81 3.24
C SER A 200 14.43 24.02 3.05
N MET A 201 15.20 23.79 4.11
CA MET A 201 16.32 22.82 4.12
C MET A 201 15.98 21.54 4.91
N ASP A 202 14.80 21.49 5.51
CA ASP A 202 14.31 20.38 6.32
C ASP A 202 13.81 19.23 5.43
N ILE A 203 14.72 18.30 5.10
CA ILE A 203 14.47 17.18 4.18
C ILE A 203 13.30 16.29 4.66
N PRO A 204 13.23 15.83 5.93
CA PRO A 204 12.11 15.03 6.42
C PRO A 204 10.76 15.71 6.24
N ARG A 205 10.67 17.01 6.55
CA ARG A 205 9.45 17.80 6.36
C ARG A 205 9.04 17.84 4.89
N LYS A 206 9.99 18.09 3.98
CA LYS A 206 9.73 18.09 2.53
C LYS A 206 9.15 16.77 2.06
N ILE A 207 9.80 15.67 2.43
CA ILE A 207 9.40 14.32 2.01
C ILE A 207 7.98 14.02 2.51
N MET A 208 7.71 14.26 3.79
CA MET A 208 6.41 13.97 4.38
C MET A 208 5.31 14.84 3.79
N TYR A 209 5.57 16.14 3.58
CA TYR A 209 4.57 17.05 3.04
C TYR A 209 4.24 16.75 1.57
N CYS A 210 5.25 16.45 0.76
CA CYS A 210 5.04 16.04 -0.63
C CYS A 210 4.33 14.69 -0.71
N PHE A 211 4.72 13.72 0.12
CA PHE A 211 4.02 12.44 0.25
C PHE A 211 2.54 12.64 0.61
N TRP A 212 2.25 13.49 1.60
CA TRP A 212 0.90 13.82 2.01
C TRP A 212 0.09 14.42 0.87
N TRP A 213 0.66 15.38 0.14
CA TRP A 213 0.00 15.97 -1.04
C TRP A 213 -0.34 14.92 -2.08
N GLY A 214 0.60 14.02 -2.40
CA GLY A 214 0.38 12.95 -3.36
C GLY A 214 -0.68 11.94 -2.90
N LEU A 215 -0.62 11.53 -1.63
CA LEU A 215 -1.58 10.61 -1.02
C LEU A 215 -3.00 11.19 -1.06
N ARG A 216 -3.15 12.46 -0.68
CA ARG A 216 -4.43 13.18 -0.69
C ARG A 216 -5.04 13.18 -2.10
N ASN A 217 -4.26 13.58 -3.10
CA ASN A 217 -4.78 13.73 -4.47
C ASN A 217 -5.04 12.40 -5.17
N LEU A 218 -4.27 11.33 -4.91
CA LEU A 218 -4.62 10.00 -5.42
C LEU A 218 -5.92 9.49 -4.78
N SER A 219 -6.06 9.69 -3.46
CA SER A 219 -7.23 9.22 -2.71
C SER A 219 -8.51 9.99 -3.04
N SER A 220 -8.38 11.24 -3.50
CA SER A 220 -9.50 12.08 -3.92
C SER A 220 -9.63 12.21 -5.44
N PHE A 221 -8.89 11.41 -6.22
CA PHE A 221 -8.90 11.44 -7.69
C PHE A 221 -8.60 12.82 -8.29
N GLY A 222 -7.79 13.64 -7.59
CA GLY A 222 -7.44 14.98 -8.02
C GLY A 222 -8.60 15.97 -8.06
N SER A 223 -9.74 15.66 -7.42
CA SER A 223 -10.97 16.47 -7.49
C SER A 223 -10.82 17.92 -7.02
N ASN A 224 -9.84 18.19 -6.16
CA ASN A 224 -9.56 19.52 -5.62
C ASN A 224 -8.35 20.21 -6.29
N LEU A 225 -7.86 19.69 -7.43
CA LEU A 225 -6.77 20.31 -8.17
C LEU A 225 -7.32 21.50 -8.99
N GLN A 226 -6.92 22.70 -8.61
CA GLN A 226 -7.20 23.92 -9.36
C GLN A 226 -6.01 24.22 -10.26
N THR A 227 -6.19 24.00 -11.56
CA THR A 227 -5.12 24.19 -12.55
C THR A 227 -5.16 25.57 -13.18
N SER A 228 -3.99 26.07 -13.58
CA SER A 228 -3.89 27.22 -14.48
C SER A 228 -4.19 26.83 -15.95
N THR A 229 -4.10 27.79 -16.86
CA THR A 229 -4.19 27.55 -18.32
C THR A 229 -2.96 26.84 -18.90
N HIS A 230 -1.96 26.50 -18.08
CA HIS A 230 -0.73 25.87 -18.51
C HIS A 230 -0.95 24.41 -18.97
N PHE A 231 -0.53 24.09 -20.20
CA PHE A 231 -0.78 22.78 -20.84
C PHE A 231 -0.23 21.59 -20.04
N TRP A 232 1.04 21.66 -19.61
CA TRP A 232 1.67 20.54 -18.90
C TRP A 232 1.10 20.33 -17.49
N GLU A 233 0.60 21.40 -16.87
CA GLU A 233 -0.06 21.33 -15.58
C GLU A 233 -1.40 20.59 -15.70
N ASN A 234 -2.20 20.96 -16.70
CA ASN A 234 -3.45 20.27 -17.01
C ASN A 234 -3.21 18.79 -17.35
N CYS A 235 -2.17 18.47 -18.12
CA CYS A 235 -1.79 17.09 -18.40
C CYS A 235 -1.46 16.31 -17.11
N PHE A 236 -0.69 16.92 -16.20
CA PHE A 236 -0.33 16.30 -14.92
C PHE A 236 -1.55 16.08 -14.02
N ALA A 237 -2.49 17.03 -13.98
CA ALA A 237 -3.74 16.89 -13.23
C ALA A 237 -4.61 15.75 -13.79
N VAL A 238 -4.79 15.66 -15.12
CA VAL A 238 -5.52 14.56 -15.77
C VAL A 238 -4.90 13.21 -15.46
N LEU A 239 -3.57 13.09 -15.57
CA LEU A 239 -2.85 11.86 -15.22
C LEU A 239 -3.05 11.48 -13.75
N THR A 240 -3.04 12.47 -12.86
CA THR A 240 -3.29 12.27 -11.42
C THR A 240 -4.69 11.74 -11.17
N SER A 241 -5.72 12.32 -11.81
CA SER A 241 -7.10 11.88 -11.67
C SER A 241 -7.33 10.47 -12.19
N ILE A 242 -6.85 10.14 -13.39
CA ILE A 242 -6.99 8.79 -13.96
C ILE A 242 -6.23 7.77 -13.11
N SER A 243 -4.99 8.08 -12.72
CA SER A 243 -4.17 7.16 -11.91
C SER A 243 -4.78 6.96 -10.53
N GLY A 244 -5.27 8.01 -9.88
CA GLY A 244 -5.97 7.95 -8.59
C GLY A 244 -7.19 7.04 -8.65
N LEU A 245 -8.04 7.22 -9.67
CA LEU A 245 -9.23 6.39 -9.86
C LEU A 245 -8.88 4.91 -10.04
N LEU A 246 -7.96 4.60 -10.96
CA LEU A 246 -7.56 3.22 -11.24
C LEU A 246 -6.90 2.55 -10.02
N LEU A 247 -6.00 3.25 -9.34
CA LEU A 247 -5.30 2.73 -8.16
C LEU A 247 -6.26 2.52 -6.99
N PHE A 248 -7.20 3.43 -6.78
CA PHE A 248 -8.18 3.31 -5.71
C PHE A 248 -9.18 2.18 -5.95
N MET A 249 -9.69 2.05 -7.19
CA MET A 249 -10.52 0.90 -7.57
C MET A 249 -9.77 -0.42 -7.40
N TYR A 250 -8.52 -0.48 -7.84
CA TYR A 250 -7.66 -1.66 -7.66
C TYR A 250 -7.41 -1.95 -6.17
N PHE A 251 -7.19 -0.90 -5.37
CA PHE A 251 -6.96 -1.03 -3.94
C PHE A 251 -8.19 -1.59 -3.23
N LEU A 252 -9.35 -0.97 -3.43
CA LEU A 252 -10.62 -1.37 -2.83
C LEU A 252 -11.07 -2.76 -3.26
N GLY A 253 -11.00 -3.08 -4.56
CA GLY A 253 -11.42 -4.39 -5.06
C GLY A 253 -10.62 -5.55 -4.44
N ARG A 254 -9.35 -5.32 -4.11
CA ARG A 254 -8.51 -6.29 -3.41
C ARG A 254 -8.73 -6.31 -1.90
N LEU A 255 -9.05 -5.17 -1.29
CA LEU A 255 -9.36 -5.08 0.14
C LEU A 255 -10.70 -5.77 0.47
N GLN A 256 -11.70 -5.62 -0.38
CA GLN A 256 -12.99 -6.30 -0.24
C GLN A 256 -12.83 -7.82 -0.18
N MET A 257 -11.99 -8.39 -1.04
CA MET A 257 -11.68 -9.83 -1.01
C MET A 257 -11.03 -10.28 0.31
N TYR A 258 -10.19 -9.44 0.93
CA TYR A 258 -9.59 -9.75 2.24
C TYR A 258 -10.64 -9.77 3.35
N MET A 259 -11.50 -8.74 3.40
CA MET A 259 -12.55 -8.65 4.41
C MET A 259 -13.55 -9.79 4.29
N GLN A 260 -13.94 -10.16 3.07
CA GLN A 260 -14.81 -11.31 2.83
C GLN A 260 -14.17 -12.63 3.31
N TRP A 261 -12.87 -12.82 3.07
CA TRP A 261 -12.17 -14.02 3.51
C TRP A 261 -12.09 -14.13 5.04
N GLU A 262 -11.73 -13.05 5.74
CA GLU A 262 -11.69 -13.08 7.22
C GLU A 262 -13.11 -13.26 7.79
N GLY A 263 -14.13 -12.63 7.19
CA GLY A 263 -15.53 -12.82 7.58
C GLY A 263 -16.01 -14.27 7.38
N GLN A 264 -15.68 -14.91 6.25
CA GLN A 264 -16.00 -16.32 6.01
C GLN A 264 -15.31 -17.25 7.01
N ARG A 265 -14.06 -16.96 7.36
CA ARG A 265 -13.32 -17.72 8.36
C ARG A 265 -13.96 -17.61 9.74
N GLN A 266 -14.29 -16.40 10.18
CA GLN A 266 -14.98 -16.19 11.46
C GLN A 266 -16.32 -16.92 11.50
N LEU A 267 -17.07 -16.91 10.38
CA LEU A 267 -18.32 -17.65 10.27
C LEU A 267 -18.10 -19.16 10.38
N GLN A 268 -17.07 -19.71 9.73
CA GLN A 268 -16.73 -21.13 9.82
C GLN A 268 -16.31 -21.54 11.24
N GLU A 269 -15.54 -20.70 11.93
CA GLU A 269 -15.14 -20.93 13.32
C GLU A 269 -16.37 -20.93 14.24
N ALA A 270 -17.26 -19.95 14.09
CA ALA A 270 -18.52 -19.87 14.83
C ALA A 270 -19.47 -21.07 14.55
N GLN A 271 -19.54 -21.53 13.29
CA GLN A 271 -20.33 -22.71 12.93
C GLN A 271 -19.79 -23.98 13.60
N ARG A 272 -18.47 -24.18 13.60
CA ARG A 272 -17.84 -25.33 14.27
C ARG A 272 -18.07 -25.31 15.77
N GLU A 273 -18.01 -24.14 16.40
CA GLU A 273 -18.32 -23.98 17.82
C GLU A 273 -19.79 -24.34 18.11
N GLN A 274 -20.73 -23.89 17.29
CA GLN A 274 -22.14 -24.26 17.41
C GLN A 274 -22.39 -25.75 17.20
N GLU A 275 -21.74 -26.37 16.21
CA GLU A 275 -21.84 -27.81 15.96
C GLU A 275 -21.28 -28.62 17.13
N ALA A 276 -20.11 -28.24 17.66
CA ALA A 276 -19.52 -28.88 18.84
C ALA A 276 -20.42 -28.77 20.07
N GLN A 277 -21.06 -27.61 20.29
CA GLN A 277 -22.04 -27.42 21.38
C GLN A 277 -23.27 -28.31 21.20
N ARG A 278 -23.83 -28.39 19.98
CA ARG A 278 -24.98 -29.27 19.67
C ARG A 278 -24.66 -30.75 19.86
N GLU A 279 -23.47 -31.18 19.45
CA GLU A 279 -23.01 -32.54 19.68
C GLU A 279 -22.87 -32.85 21.17
N GLN A 280 -22.27 -31.94 21.95
CA GLN A 280 -22.11 -32.09 23.39
C GLN A 280 -23.46 -32.18 24.11
N GLN A 281 -24.41 -31.31 23.75
CA GLN A 281 -25.77 -31.34 24.27
C GLN A 281 -26.48 -32.65 23.93
N THR A 282 -26.32 -33.15 22.69
CA THR A 282 -26.89 -34.43 22.25
C THR A 282 -26.30 -35.61 23.04
N ARG A 283 -24.97 -35.62 23.29
CA ARG A 283 -24.31 -36.64 24.12
C ARG A 283 -24.83 -36.61 25.56
N GLN A 284 -25.00 -35.43 26.15
CA GLN A 284 -25.57 -35.28 27.49
C GLN A 284 -27.01 -35.79 27.58
N LEU A 285 -27.86 -35.45 26.59
CA LEU A 285 -29.24 -35.94 26.52
C LEU A 285 -29.32 -37.47 26.36
N ARG A 286 -28.45 -38.07 25.54
CA ARG A 286 -28.38 -39.53 25.42
C ARG A 286 -27.95 -40.18 26.73
N ALA A 287 -26.93 -39.65 27.39
CA ALA A 287 -26.45 -40.15 28.68
C ALA A 287 -27.54 -40.09 29.76
N SER A 288 -28.28 -38.98 29.86
CA SER A 288 -29.38 -38.84 30.82
C SER A 288 -30.55 -39.78 30.52
N SER A 289 -30.91 -39.97 29.25
CA SER A 289 -31.96 -40.95 28.87
C SER A 289 -31.54 -42.39 29.14
N LEU A 290 -30.26 -42.72 28.95
CA LEU A 290 -29.75 -44.06 29.21
C LEU A 290 -29.77 -44.32 30.71
N ALA A 291 -29.31 -43.34 31.51
CA ALA A 291 -29.35 -43.40 32.96
C ALA A 291 -30.78 -43.56 33.51
N SER A 292 -31.77 -42.86 32.93
CA SER A 292 -33.17 -43.02 33.34
C SER A 292 -33.74 -44.39 32.96
N ARG A 293 -33.45 -44.92 31.77
CA ARG A 293 -33.87 -46.27 31.34
C ARG A 293 -33.25 -47.37 32.20
N ILE A 294 -31.96 -47.26 32.52
CA ILE A 294 -31.28 -48.18 33.44
C ILE A 294 -31.94 -48.12 34.82
N ARG A 295 -32.20 -46.90 35.34
CA ARG A 295 -32.88 -46.72 36.62
C ARG A 295 -34.27 -47.35 36.61
N SER A 296 -35.07 -47.17 35.56
CA SER A 296 -36.43 -47.76 35.47
C SER A 296 -36.45 -49.27 35.27
N LEU A 297 -35.40 -49.88 34.70
CA LEU A 297 -35.29 -51.33 34.56
C LEU A 297 -34.78 -52.01 35.83
N ILE A 298 -33.81 -51.38 36.51
CA ILE A 298 -33.19 -51.96 37.72
C ILE A 298 -34.07 -51.78 38.96
N PHE A 299 -34.78 -50.65 39.11
CA PHE A 299 -35.62 -50.40 40.29
C PHE A 299 -36.70 -51.48 40.53
N PRO A 300 -37.44 -51.93 39.51
CA PRO A 300 -38.42 -53.02 39.64
C PRO A 300 -37.77 -54.37 39.95
N CYS A 301 -36.65 -54.72 39.30
CA CYS A 301 -35.95 -55.97 39.58
C CYS A 301 -35.42 -56.03 41.01
N LEU A 302 -34.87 -54.92 41.53
CA LEU A 302 -34.46 -54.86 42.94
C LEU A 302 -35.64 -54.92 43.91
N LEU A 303 -36.84 -54.48 43.51
CA LEU A 303 -38.07 -54.60 44.29
C LEU A 303 -38.65 -56.03 44.25
N GLU A 304 -38.61 -56.73 43.12
CA GLU A 304 -39.05 -58.12 42.99
C GLU A 304 -38.10 -59.10 43.70
N GLU A 305 -36.78 -58.95 43.52
CA GLU A 305 -35.79 -59.73 44.26
C GLU A 305 -35.84 -59.41 45.77
N GLY A 306 -36.12 -58.16 46.14
CA GLY A 306 -36.35 -57.75 47.51
C GLY A 306 -37.63 -58.33 48.12
N PHE A 307 -38.68 -58.57 47.34
CA PHE A 307 -39.93 -59.20 47.79
C PHE A 307 -39.81 -60.73 47.85
N SER A 308 -39.09 -61.37 46.92
CA SER A 308 -38.84 -62.81 46.97
C SER A 308 -37.88 -63.22 48.10
N TYR A 309 -37.01 -62.31 48.55
CA TYR A 309 -36.18 -62.55 49.74
C TYR A 309 -36.89 -62.25 51.08
N PHE A 310 -38.09 -61.65 51.07
CA PHE A 310 -38.80 -61.29 52.32
C PHE A 310 -39.83 -62.32 52.80
N SER A 311 -39.96 -63.49 52.14
CA SER A 311 -40.82 -64.59 52.60
C SER A 311 -40.07 -65.70 53.35
N ALA A 312 -38.76 -65.61 53.53
CA ALA A 312 -38.01 -66.59 54.30
C ALA A 312 -37.07 -65.89 55.29
N TYR A 313 -37.35 -66.07 56.58
CA TYR A 313 -36.60 -65.68 57.78
C TYR A 313 -36.95 -64.34 58.44
N PRO A 314 -37.62 -64.37 59.61
CA PRO A 314 -37.61 -63.27 60.55
C PRO A 314 -36.30 -63.35 61.33
N TYR A 315 -35.48 -62.30 61.34
CA TYR A 315 -34.77 -61.77 62.52
C TYR A 315 -33.76 -60.66 62.10
N TYR A 316 -34.12 -59.43 62.48
CA TYR A 316 -33.24 -58.35 62.90
C TYR A 316 -32.05 -57.85 62.04
N ARG A 317 -32.22 -56.59 61.60
CA ARG A 317 -31.38 -55.41 61.94
C ARG A 317 -30.40 -54.90 60.86
N LYS A 318 -30.75 -53.69 60.39
CA LYS A 318 -29.88 -52.60 59.89
C LYS A 318 -28.97 -52.90 58.69
N CYS A 319 -29.44 -52.50 57.51
CA CYS A 319 -28.55 -51.96 56.47
C CYS A 319 -29.01 -50.55 56.07
N HIS A 320 -28.48 -49.58 56.81
CA HIS A 320 -28.31 -48.20 56.40
C HIS A 320 -27.24 -48.13 55.29
N PHE A 321 -27.51 -48.76 54.13
CA PHE A 321 -26.53 -48.99 53.07
C PHE A 321 -27.08 -48.80 51.66
N PHE A 322 -27.97 -47.83 51.48
CA PHE A 322 -28.45 -47.41 50.15
C PHE A 322 -28.33 -45.88 49.95
N LYS A 323 -27.25 -45.29 50.47
CA LYS A 323 -26.94 -43.85 50.29
C LYS A 323 -25.58 -43.55 49.69
N VAL A 324 -24.79 -44.56 49.30
CA VAL A 324 -23.39 -44.37 48.86
C VAL A 324 -23.14 -44.74 47.40
N TRP A 325 -24.00 -45.52 46.74
CA TRP A 325 -23.75 -45.97 45.36
C TRP A 325 -24.43 -45.12 44.26
N LEU A 326 -24.68 -43.84 44.55
CA LEU A 326 -25.24 -42.86 43.60
C LEU A 326 -24.36 -41.62 43.43
N ASN A 327 -23.12 -41.65 43.92
CA ASN A 327 -22.16 -40.55 43.77
C ASN A 327 -20.79 -41.12 43.36
N ILE A 328 -20.65 -41.43 42.08
CA ILE A 328 -19.35 -41.45 41.42
C ILE A 328 -19.42 -40.38 40.32
N SER A 329 -18.51 -39.43 40.47
CA SER A 329 -18.27 -38.22 39.68
C SER A 329 -18.10 -38.43 38.18
#